data_AF-A0A2N7BB28-F1
#
_entry.id   AF-A0A2N7BB28-F1
#
_cell.length_a   1.000
_cell.length_b   1.000
_cell.length_c   1.000
_cell.angle_alpha   90.00
_cell.angle_beta   90.00
_cell.angle_gamma   90.00
#
_symmetry.space_group_name_H-M   'P 1'
#
loop_
_entity.id
_entity.type
_entity.pdbx_description
1 polymer ?
#
loop_
_entity_poly.entity_id
_entity_poly.type
_entity_poly.pdbx_seq_one_letter_code
_entity_poly.pdbx_strand_id
1 'polypeptide(L)'
;MPDYLWNLCVIVFSILIGVILKYLVVPVIRKLTARELPYSIFRSSIRHFKSILIFLIPLLVFNTLFPLMHLERASRVTINRILEICITIAFAVILIKLVRVLEDYLYHFFDSNKIDNLRERKL
;
A
#
# COMPACT_ATOMS: atom_id res chain seq x y z
N MET A 1 -17.23 30.72 7.22
CA MET A 1 -18.00 29.57 6.65
C MET A 1 -18.45 28.70 7.80
N PRO A 2 -19.65 28.11 7.79
CA PRO A 2 -20.07 27.17 8.83
C PRO A 2 -19.04 26.02 8.97
N ASP A 3 -18.61 25.71 10.18
CA ASP A 3 -17.53 24.73 10.44
C ASP A 3 -17.82 23.34 9.86
N TYR A 4 -19.10 22.96 9.81
CA TYR A 4 -19.57 21.71 9.21
C TYR A 4 -19.31 21.62 7.70
N LEU A 5 -19.43 22.74 6.98
CA LEU A 5 -19.17 22.80 5.53
C LEU A 5 -17.67 22.62 5.23
N TRP A 6 -16.81 23.21 6.06
CA TRP A 6 -15.37 23.04 5.94
C TRP A 6 -14.95 21.59 6.18
N ASN A 7 -15.49 20.97 7.23
CA ASN A 7 -15.21 19.58 7.56
C ASN A 7 -15.71 18.63 6.45
N LEU A 8 -16.88 18.90 5.87
CA LEU A 8 -17.40 18.13 4.74
C LEU A 8 -16.52 18.27 3.49
N CYS A 9 -16.01 19.47 3.20
CA CYS A 9 -15.04 19.67 2.13
C CYS A 9 -13.77 18.84 2.33
N VAL A 10 -13.22 18.77 3.55
CA VAL A 10 -12.02 17.96 3.84
C VAL A 10 -12.29 16.46 3.61
N ILE A 11 -13.45 15.96 4.04
CA ILE A 11 -13.84 14.55 3.83
C ILE A 11 -13.95 14.25 2.33
N VAL A 12 -14.69 15.09 1.59
CA VAL A 12 -14.87 14.93 0.14
C VAL A 12 -13.53 15.01 -0.59
N PHE A 13 -12.63 15.91 -0.16
CA PHE A 13 -11.31 16.06 -0.74
C PHE A 13 -10.43 14.82 -0.51
N SER A 14 -10.46 14.23 0.69
CA SER A 14 -9.76 12.96 0.96
C SER A 14 -10.30 11.79 0.14
N ILE A 15 -11.62 11.70 -0.06
CA ILE A 15 -12.23 10.68 -0.93
C ILE A 15 -11.78 10.89 -2.38
N LEU A 16 -11.83 12.13 -2.88
CA LEU A 16 -11.37 12.49 -4.22
C LEU A 16 -9.90 12.10 -4.44
N ILE A 17 -9.03 12.38 -3.46
CA ILE A 17 -7.62 11.99 -3.54
C ILE A 17 -7.49 10.47 -3.59
N GLY A 18 -8.23 9.72 -2.78
CA GLY A 18 -8.26 8.25 -2.85
C GLY A 18 -8.66 7.73 -4.23
N VAL A 19 -9.66 8.35 -4.87
CA VAL A 19 -10.09 8.00 -6.23
C VAL A 19 -9.02 8.36 -7.26
N ILE A 20 -8.45 9.57 -7.21
CA ILE A 20 -7.38 10.00 -8.11
C ILE A 20 -6.19 9.06 -8.04
N LEU A 21 -5.78 8.67 -6.83
CA LEU A 21 -4.69 7.73 -6.61
C LEU A 21 -5.00 6.34 -7.12
N LYS A 22 -6.23 5.84 -6.97
CA LYS A 22 -6.65 4.59 -7.62
C LYS A 22 -6.43 4.69 -9.14
N TYR A 23 -6.79 5.82 -9.75
CA TYR A 23 -6.57 6.06 -11.18
C TYR A 23 -5.09 6.22 -11.56
N LEU A 24 -4.21 6.67 -10.68
CA LEU A 24 -2.77 6.75 -10.94
C LEU A 24 -2.05 5.41 -10.73
N VAL A 25 -2.34 4.72 -9.63
CA VAL A 25 -1.63 3.49 -9.22
C VAL A 25 -2.05 2.28 -10.05
N VAL A 26 -3.35 2.15 -10.38
CA VAL A 26 -3.86 1.02 -11.18
C VAL A 26 -3.17 0.88 -12.55
N PRO A 27 -3.05 1.94 -13.39
CA PRO A 27 -2.43 1.83 -14.70
C PRO A 27 -0.92 1.65 -14.62
N VAL A 28 -0.23 2.27 -13.66
CA VAL A 28 1.22 2.07 -13.45
C VAL A 28 1.51 0.60 -13.15
N ILE A 29 0.76 0.00 -12.23
CA ILE A 29 0.90 -1.42 -11.89
C ILE A 29 0.54 -2.30 -13.08
N ARG A 30 -0.54 -1.98 -13.82
CA ARG A 30 -0.92 -2.72 -15.03
C ARG A 30 0.18 -2.67 -16.09
N LYS A 31 0.85 -1.52 -16.27
CA LYS A 31 1.94 -1.32 -17.22
C LYS A 31 3.23 -2.03 -16.80
N LEU A 32 3.57 -2.01 -15.51
CA LEU A 32 4.70 -2.77 -14.96
C LEU A 32 4.48 -4.28 -15.06
N THR A 33 3.22 -4.73 -14.97
CA THR A 33 2.85 -6.14 -15.09
C THR A 33 2.76 -6.62 -16.54
N ALA A 34 2.62 -5.71 -17.50
CA ALA A 34 2.47 -6.03 -18.91
C ALA A 34 3.81 -6.17 -19.66
N ARG A 35 4.94 -5.74 -19.06
CA ARG A 35 6.28 -6.00 -19.61
C ARG A 35 6.75 -7.37 -19.16
N GLU A 36 7.07 -8.21 -20.13
CA GLU A 36 7.47 -9.60 -19.98
C GLU A 36 8.74 -9.77 -19.13
N LEU A 37 8.57 -9.83 -17.81
CA LEU A 37 9.57 -10.35 -16.88
C LEU A 37 9.27 -11.85 -16.65
N PRO A 38 10.29 -12.73 -16.65
CA PRO A 38 10.10 -14.15 -16.34
C PRO A 38 9.42 -14.32 -14.96
N TYR A 39 8.60 -15.35 -14.87
CA TYR A 39 7.26 -15.32 -14.27
C TYR A 39 7.18 -15.32 -12.72
N SER A 40 6.06 -14.74 -12.25
CA SER A 40 5.19 -15.18 -11.14
C SER A 40 5.23 -14.40 -9.82
N ILE A 41 6.39 -14.29 -9.16
CA ILE A 41 6.46 -13.79 -7.77
C ILE A 41 6.21 -12.27 -7.66
N PHE A 42 6.99 -11.47 -8.40
CA PHE A 42 6.89 -10.01 -8.38
C PHE A 42 5.47 -9.52 -8.74
N ARG A 43 4.79 -10.25 -9.63
CA ARG A 43 3.42 -9.93 -10.07
C ARG A 43 2.40 -10.10 -8.94
N SER A 44 2.49 -11.16 -8.15
CA SER A 44 1.57 -11.43 -7.03
C SER A 44 1.80 -10.45 -5.87
N SER A 45 3.07 -10.14 -5.60
CA SER A 45 3.53 -9.21 -4.58
C SER A 45 3.09 -7.77 -4.86
N ILE A 46 3.32 -7.27 -6.08
CA ILE A 46 2.86 -5.94 -6.50
C ILE A 46 1.31 -5.86 -6.47
N ARG A 47 0.62 -6.94 -6.86
CA ARG A 47 -0.85 -7.00 -6.80
C ARG A 47 -1.38 -6.96 -5.37
N HIS A 48 -0.69 -7.57 -4.41
CA HIS A 48 -1.05 -7.52 -3.00
C HIS A 48 -0.78 -6.14 -2.39
N PHE A 49 0.32 -5.48 -2.76
CA PHE A 49 0.63 -4.11 -2.33
C PHE A 49 -0.38 -3.10 -2.87
N LYS A 50 -0.85 -3.27 -4.11
CA LYS A 50 -1.88 -2.41 -4.73
C LYS A 50 -3.11 -2.21 -3.83
N SER A 51 -3.66 -3.30 -3.30
CA SER A 51 -4.90 -3.24 -2.50
C SER A 51 -4.69 -2.44 -1.21
N ILE A 52 -3.53 -2.62 -0.56
CA ILE A 52 -3.21 -1.92 0.68
C ILE A 52 -2.88 -0.45 0.45
N LEU A 53 -2.16 -0.12 -0.63
CA LEU A 53 -1.81 1.26 -0.98
C LEU A 53 -3.05 2.09 -1.32
N ILE A 54 -4.07 1.48 -1.93
CA ILE A 54 -5.35 2.15 -2.20
C ILE A 54 -6.04 2.60 -0.90
N PHE A 55 -5.84 1.89 0.21
CA PHE A 55 -6.42 2.28 1.51
C PHE A 55 -5.48 3.20 2.30
N LEU A 56 -4.18 2.88 2.34
CA LEU A 56 -3.21 3.63 3.13
C LEU A 56 -3.09 5.08 2.64
N ILE A 57 -3.00 5.32 1.33
CA ILE A 57 -2.72 6.67 0.84
C ILE A 57 -3.85 7.66 1.16
N PRO A 58 -5.15 7.39 0.88
CA PRO A 58 -6.21 8.31 1.30
C PRO A 58 -6.28 8.50 2.81
N LEU A 59 -5.98 7.46 3.59
CA LEU A 59 -5.93 7.55 5.05
C LEU A 59 -4.78 8.48 5.52
N LEU A 60 -3.61 8.37 4.89
CA LEU A 60 -2.44 9.19 5.20
C LEU A 60 -2.65 10.65 4.79
N VAL A 61 -3.26 10.87 3.63
CA VAL A 61 -3.69 12.20 3.17
C VAL A 61 -4.74 12.79 4.10
N PHE A 62 -5.73 11.99 4.54
CA PHE A 62 -6.71 12.47 5.49
C PHE A 62 -6.05 12.86 6.82
N ASN A 63 -5.08 12.08 7.31
CA ASN A 63 -4.32 12.44 8.50
C ASN A 63 -3.51 13.73 8.33
N THR A 64 -2.89 13.98 7.17
CA THR A 64 -2.16 15.24 6.95
C THR A 64 -3.09 16.45 6.83
N LEU A 65 -4.33 16.25 6.33
CA LEU A 65 -5.34 17.29 6.23
C LEU A 65 -6.17 17.45 7.51
N PHE A 66 -6.17 16.46 8.40
CA PHE A 66 -6.95 16.45 9.64
C PHE A 66 -6.69 17.67 10.55
N PRO A 67 -5.45 18.17 10.73
CA PRO A 67 -5.19 19.39 11.48
C PRO A 67 -5.94 20.63 10.96
N LEU A 68 -6.24 20.68 9.65
CA LEU A 68 -6.97 21.78 9.01
C LEU A 68 -8.47 21.73 9.33
N MET A 69 -9.00 20.62 9.85
CA MET A 69 -10.41 20.52 10.23
C MET A 69 -10.68 21.34 11.50
N HIS A 70 -11.79 22.08 11.50
CA HIS A 70 -12.27 22.81 12.67
C HIS A 70 -13.21 21.87 13.44
N LEU A 71 -12.60 21.06 14.32
CA LEU A 71 -13.29 20.11 15.18
C LEU A 71 -13.18 20.54 16.64
N GLU A 72 -14.26 20.29 17.38
CA GLU A 72 -14.29 20.38 18.84
C GLU A 72 -13.21 19.47 19.46
N ARG A 73 -12.62 19.90 20.59
CA ARG A 73 -11.49 19.18 21.22
C ARG A 73 -11.78 17.69 21.47
N ALA A 74 -12.97 17.36 21.96
CA ALA A 74 -13.34 15.98 22.25
C ALA A 74 -13.34 15.11 20.97
N SER A 75 -14.06 15.55 19.94
CA SER A 75 -14.11 14.84 18.64
C SER A 75 -12.75 14.77 17.97
N ARG A 76 -11.94 15.83 18.07
CA ARG A 76 -10.58 15.86 17.49
C ARG A 76 -9.69 14.77 18.09
N VAL A 77 -9.68 14.63 19.41
CA VAL A 77 -8.84 13.62 20.09
C VAL A 77 -9.25 12.22 19.68
N THR A 78 -10.56 11.93 19.67
CA THR A 78 -11.08 10.61 19.30
C THR A 78 -10.76 10.25 17.85
N ILE A 79 -11.02 11.16 16.90
CA ILE A 79 -10.76 10.89 15.48
C ILE A 79 -9.27 10.75 15.22
N ASN A 80 -8.43 11.59 15.82
CA ASN A 80 -6.98 11.48 15.69
C ASN A 80 -6.47 10.10 16.15
N ARG A 81 -7.00 9.60 17.28
CA ARG A 81 -6.61 8.28 17.78
C ARG A 81 -7.07 7.14 16.88
N ILE A 82 -8.26 7.24 16.31
CA ILE A 82 -8.74 6.28 15.32
C ILE A 82 -7.82 6.29 14.09
N LEU A 83 -7.44 7.46 13.58
CA LEU A 83 -6.55 7.56 12.42
C LEU A 83 -5.18 6.96 12.67
N GLU A 84 -4.55 7.28 13.80
CA GLU A 84 -3.26 6.72 14.16
C GLU A 84 -3.31 5.19 14.26
N ILE A 85 -4.36 4.62 14.86
CA ILE A 85 -4.55 3.17 14.94
C ILE A 85 -4.71 2.58 13.54
N CYS A 86 -5.57 3.16 12.69
CA CYS A 86 -5.77 2.68 11.33
C CYS A 86 -4.48 2.73 10.50
N ILE A 87 -3.68 3.80 10.63
CA ILE A 87 -2.39 3.94 9.94
C ILE A 87 -1.41 2.90 10.46
N THR A 88 -1.35 2.68 11.77
CA THR A 88 -0.47 1.69 12.40
C THR A 88 -0.78 0.28 11.89
N ILE A 89 -2.07 -0.09 11.84
CA ILE A 89 -2.51 -1.39 11.31
C ILE A 89 -2.15 -1.51 9.83
N ALA A 90 -2.42 -0.48 9.02
CA ALA A 90 -2.09 -0.48 7.61
C ALA A 90 -0.57 -0.64 7.37
N PHE A 91 0.24 0.02 8.20
CA PHE A 91 1.70 -0.10 8.18
C PHE A 91 2.16 -1.52 8.56
N ALA A 92 1.59 -2.12 9.61
CA ALA A 92 1.89 -3.50 9.99
C ALA A 92 1.57 -4.49 8.85
N VAL A 93 0.43 -4.32 8.18
CA VAL A 93 0.06 -5.16 7.03
C VAL A 93 1.02 -4.99 5.85
N ILE A 94 1.53 -3.77 5.62
CA ILE A 94 2.58 -3.53 4.62
C ILE A 94 3.85 -4.31 4.96
N LEU A 95 4.30 -4.26 6.20
CA LEU A 95 5.50 -4.98 6.64
C LEU A 95 5.33 -6.49 6.45
N ILE A 96 4.19 -7.06 6.86
CA ILE A 96 3.91 -8.49 6.66
C ILE A 96 3.95 -8.85 5.16
N LYS A 97 3.34 -8.03 4.31
CA LYS A 97 3.38 -8.26 2.86
C LYS A 97 4.80 -8.15 2.32
N LEU A 98 5.58 -7.16 2.76
CA LEU A 98 6.98 -6.96 2.36
C LEU A 98 7.84 -8.18 2.69
N VAL A 99 7.71 -8.71 3.91
CA VAL A 99 8.44 -9.92 4.35
C VAL A 99 8.12 -11.10 3.45
N ARG A 100 6.84 -11.32 3.10
CA ARG A 100 6.45 -12.39 2.16
C ARG A 100 7.04 -12.21 0.77
N VAL A 101 7.09 -10.97 0.25
CA VAL A 101 7.76 -10.70 -1.04
C VAL A 101 9.23 -11.07 -0.98
N LEU A 102 9.89 -10.73 0.12
CA LEU A 102 11.32 -10.96 0.33
C LEU A 102 11.62 -12.46 0.50
N GLU A 103 10.77 -13.17 1.25
CA GLU A 103 10.79 -14.62 1.39
C GLU A 103 10.72 -15.31 0.02
N ASP A 104 9.72 -14.97 -0.79
CA ASP A 104 9.57 -15.52 -2.14
C ASP A 104 10.77 -15.19 -3.05
N TYR A 105 11.33 -13.98 -2.92
CA TYR A 105 12.52 -13.57 -3.67
C TYR A 105 13.75 -14.41 -3.28
N LEU A 106 13.98 -14.61 -1.98
CA LEU A 106 15.09 -15.42 -1.49
C LEU A 106 14.97 -16.87 -1.94
N TYR A 107 13.79 -17.49 -1.81
CA TYR A 107 13.58 -18.86 -2.26
C TYR A 107 13.94 -19.04 -3.75
N HIS A 108 13.54 -18.10 -4.61
CA HIS A 108 13.87 -18.19 -6.03
C HIS A 108 15.37 -17.99 -6.30
N PHE A 109 16.01 -17.04 -5.62
CA PHE A 109 17.45 -16.80 -5.73
C PHE A 109 18.27 -18.04 -5.32
N PHE A 110 17.89 -18.73 -4.24
CA PHE A 110 18.59 -19.91 -3.76
C PHE A 110 18.28 -21.18 -4.59
N ASP A 111 17.08 -21.32 -5.14
CA ASP A 111 16.72 -22.48 -5.98
C ASP A 111 17.36 -22.42 -7.38
N SER A 112 17.58 -21.21 -7.91
CA SER A 112 18.34 -20.98 -9.15
C SER A 112 19.80 -21.46 -9.07
N ASN A 113 20.33 -21.65 -7.87
CA ASN A 113 21.71 -22.08 -7.64
C ASN A 113 21.88 -23.61 -7.62
N LYS A 114 20.80 -24.40 -7.78
CA LYS A 114 20.84 -25.88 -7.76
C LYS A 114 20.96 -26.56 -9.14
N ILE A 115 21.00 -25.82 -10.24
CA ILE A 115 20.98 -26.42 -11.59
C ILE A 115 22.35 -26.98 -12.02
N ASP A 116 23.47 -26.63 -11.37
CA ASP A 116 24.79 -27.12 -11.82
C ASP A 116 25.29 -28.39 -11.12
N ASN A 117 24.45 -29.08 -10.32
CA ASN A 117 24.85 -30.30 -9.61
C ASN A 117 24.54 -31.62 -10.37
N LEU A 118 23.98 -31.53 -11.58
CA LEU A 118 23.78 -32.69 -12.46
C LEU A 118 24.93 -32.87 -13.47
N ARG A 119 25.85 -31.90 -13.61
CA ARG A 119 27.08 -32.06 -14.40
C ARG A 119 28.21 -32.74 -13.64
N GLU A 120 28.24 -32.65 -12.31
CA GLU A 120 29.25 -33.35 -11.49
C GLU A 120 28.96 -34.84 -11.27
N ARG A 121 27.73 -35.32 -11.51
CA ARG A 121 27.39 -36.76 -11.41
C ARG A 121 27.57 -37.55 -12.72
N LYS A 122 28.23 -36.98 -13.73
CA LYS A 122 28.52 -37.66 -15.02
C LYS A 122 30.01 -37.68 -15.40
N LEU A 123 30.92 -37.44 -14.46
CA LEU A 123 32.35 -37.71 -14.62
C LEU A 123 32.78 -38.86 -13.71
#